data_AF-A0A2S9G376-F1
#
_entry.id   AF-A0A2S9G376-F1
#
_cell.length_a   1.000
_cell.length_b   1.000
_cell.length_c   1.000
_cell.angle_alpha   90.00
_cell.angle_beta   90.00
_cell.angle_gamma   90.00
#
_symmetry.space_group_name_H-M   'P 1'
#
loop_
_entity.id
_entity.type
_entity.pdbx_description
1 polymer ?
#
loop_
_entity_poly.entity_id
_entity_poly.type
_entity_poly.pdbx_seq_one_letter_code
_entity_poly.pdbx_strand_id
1 'polypeptide(L)' 'MLEVIDKGSASAAHPAPLLFVHGAWHAAWCWDEHFLNFFADRGYRALALSLRGHGGSPATKPLRSLSMADYVDDIAEVA' A
#
# COMPACT_ATOMS: atom_id res chain seq x y z
N MET A 1 -7.88 8.12 -7.27
CA MET A 1 -6.96 6.98 -7.49
C MET A 1 -5.88 7.08 -6.45
N LEU A 2 -5.68 6.00 -5.69
CA LEU A 2 -4.65 5.91 -4.66
C LEU A 2 -3.26 5.76 -5.30
N GLU A 3 -2.24 6.30 -4.66
CA GLU A 3 -0.85 5.96 -4.95
C GLU A 3 -0.58 4.54 -4.47
N VAL A 4 -0.08 3.70 -5.37
CA VAL A 4 0.35 2.33 -5.09
C VAL A 4 1.72 2.11 -5.73
N ILE A 5 2.68 1.64 -4.94
CA ILE A 5 3.95 1.11 -5.43
C ILE A 5 3.78 -0.40 -5.60
N ASP A 6 4.06 -0.90 -6.80
CA ASP A 6 3.91 -2.32 -7.18
C ASP A 6 5.26 -2.87 -7.65
N LYS A 7 5.75 -3.90 -6.95
CA LYS A 7 7.03 -4.57 -7.27
C LYS A 7 6.88 -6.07 -7.38
N GLY A 8 7.65 -6.65 -8.30
CA GLY A 8 7.68 -8.08 -8.54
C GLY A 8 6.42 -8.59 -9.24
N SER A 9 6.16 -9.88 -9.10
CA SER A 9 4.99 -10.54 -9.68
C SER A 9 4.61 -11.76 -8.86
N ALA A 10 3.34 -12.18 -8.97
CA ALA A 10 2.88 -13.38 -8.31
C ALA A 10 3.55 -14.61 -8.96
N SER A 11 3.94 -15.58 -8.13
CA SER A 11 4.56 -16.82 -8.58
C SER A 11 3.70 -18.02 -8.19
N ALA A 12 4.00 -19.20 -8.74
CA ALA A 12 3.30 -20.42 -8.34
C ALA A 12 3.47 -20.74 -6.85
N ALA A 13 4.62 -20.39 -6.26
CA ALA A 13 4.87 -20.56 -4.83
C ALA A 13 4.20 -19.46 -3.98
N HIS A 14 4.01 -18.27 -4.53
CA HIS A 14 3.42 -17.12 -3.85
C HIS A 14 2.35 -16.47 -4.74
N PRO A 15 1.17 -17.11 -4.87
CA PRO A 15 0.14 -16.69 -5.80
C PRO A 15 -0.63 -15.45 -5.32
N ALA A 16 -0.63 -15.17 -4.02
CA ALA A 16 -1.27 -14.00 -3.43
C ALA A 16 -0.26 -12.85 -3.24
N PRO A 17 -0.63 -11.60 -3.55
CA PRO A 17 0.22 -10.44 -3.29
C PRO A 17 0.34 -10.15 -1.78
N LEU A 18 1.45 -9.54 -1.39
CA LEU A 18 1.62 -8.94 -0.07
C LEU A 18 1.30 -7.45 -0.14
N LEU A 19 0.27 -7.01 0.60
CA LEU A 19 -0.09 -5.60 0.71
C LEU A 19 0.46 -5.00 2.01
N PHE A 20 1.35 -4.02 1.88
CA PHE A 20 1.94 -3.28 2.99
C PHE A 20 1.13 -2.02 3.28
N VAL A 21 0.59 -1.93 4.50
CA VAL A 21 -0.20 -0.80 4.99
C VAL A 21 0.66 -0.01 5.97
N HIS A 22 0.86 1.28 5.71
CA HIS A 22 1.68 2.14 6.57
C HIS A 22 0.93 2.60 7.84
N GLY A 23 1.69 3.01 8.85
CA GLY A 23 1.16 3.66 10.06
C GLY A 23 1.06 5.18 9.92
N ALA A 24 0.76 5.87 11.02
CA ALA A 24 0.69 7.32 11.04
C ALA A 24 2.02 7.98 10.62
N TRP A 25 1.93 9.16 10.00
CA TRP A 25 3.05 9.99 9.51
C TRP A 25 3.92 9.38 8.40
N HIS A 26 3.46 8.31 7.75
CA HIS A 26 4.12 7.66 6.63
C HIS A 26 3.24 7.64 5.38
N ALA A 27 3.77 7.07 4.29
CA ALA A 27 3.02 6.68 3.10
C ALA A 27 3.68 5.43 2.49
N ALA A 28 3.30 5.00 1.29
CA ALA A 28 3.85 3.81 0.62
C ALA A 28 5.39 3.76 0.60
N TRP A 29 6.05 4.92 0.47
CA TRP A 29 7.51 5.07 0.42
C TRP A 29 8.24 4.46 1.63
N CYS A 30 7.61 4.34 2.79
CA CYS A 30 8.29 3.78 3.98
C CYS A 30 8.63 2.29 3.83
N TRP A 31 7.96 1.58 2.92
CA TRP A 31 8.24 0.19 2.59
C TRP A 31 9.16 0.04 1.38
N ASP A 32 9.22 1.07 0.53
CA ASP A 32 9.84 1.00 -0.79
C ASP A 32 11.36 0.78 -0.74
N GLU A 33 12.01 1.40 0.25
CA GLU A 33 13.46 1.44 0.37
C GLU A 33 14.07 0.05 0.58
N HIS A 34 13.42 -0.80 1.38
CA HIS A 34 13.99 -2.09 1.80
C HIS A 34 13.04 -3.28 1.69
N PHE A 35 11.74 -3.11 1.94
CA PHE A 35 10.83 -4.25 2.07
C PHE A 35 10.30 -4.72 0.72
N LEU A 36 9.83 -3.81 -0.14
CA LEU A 36 9.18 -4.21 -1.38
C LEU A 36 10.12 -5.02 -2.30
N ASN A 37 11.35 -4.54 -2.49
CA ASN A 37 12.37 -5.27 -3.26
C ASN A 37 12.74 -6.60 -2.59
N PHE A 38 12.91 -6.63 -1.26
CA PHE A 38 13.27 -7.85 -0.54
C PHE A 38 12.30 -9.00 -0.79
N PHE A 39 10.99 -8.72 -0.80
CA PHE A 39 9.95 -9.70 -1.08
C PHE A 39 9.80 -9.99 -2.58
N ALA A 40 9.90 -8.96 -3.44
CA ALA A 40 9.87 -9.13 -4.89
C ALA A 40 10.97 -10.09 -5.37
N ASP A 41 12.20 -9.93 -4.87
CA ASP A 41 13.35 -10.79 -5.19
C ASP A 41 13.17 -12.25 -4.72
N ARG A 42 12.19 -12.52 -3.86
CA ARG A 42 11.81 -13.86 -3.36
C ARG A 42 10.56 -14.42 -4.05
N GLY A 43 10.10 -13.76 -5.11
CA GLY A 43 9.00 -14.23 -5.94
C GLY A 43 7.61 -13.90 -5.38
N TYR A 44 7.50 -12.90 -4.50
CA TYR A 44 6.21 -12.31 -4.12
C TYR A 44 5.89 -11.12 -5.03
N ARG A 45 4.61 -10.87 -5.29
CA ARG A 45 4.16 -9.52 -5.68
C ARG A 45 3.99 -8.68 -4.43
N ALA A 46 4.77 -7.61 -4.29
CA ALA A 46 4.76 -6.74 -3.11
C ALA A 46 4.16 -5.38 -3.48
N LEU A 47 3.07 -5.02 -2.82
CA LEU A 47 2.31 -3.79 -3.03
C LEU A 47 2.39 -2.91 -1.79
N ALA A 48 2.56 -1.60 -1.94
CA ALA A 48 2.36 -0.64 -0.85
C ALA A 48 1.44 0.47 -1.32
N LEU A 49 0.34 0.71 -0.61
CA LEU A 49 -0.55 1.83 -0.86
C LEU A 49 -0.21 3.00 0.07
N SER A 50 -0.44 4.21 -0.40
CA SER A 50 -0.60 5.37 0.47
C SER A 50 -2.09 5.51 0.77
N LEU A 51 -2.47 5.45 2.05
CA LEU A 51 -3.85 5.69 2.48
C LEU A 51 -4.28 7.11 2.08
N ARG A 52 -5.57 7.35 1.86
CA ARG A 52 -6.08 8.66 1.45
C ARG A 52 -5.57 9.78 2.36
N GLY A 53 -5.07 10.85 1.75
CA GLY A 53 -4.46 11.98 2.45
C GLY A 53 -3.00 11.80 2.87
N HIS A 54 -2.35 10.71 2.46
CA HIS A 54 -0.91 10.47 2.65
C HIS A 54 -0.22 10.29 1.29
N GLY A 55 1.08 10.62 1.23
CA GLY A 55 1.88 10.46 0.00
C GLY A 55 1.24 11.15 -1.20
N GLY A 56 1.18 10.44 -2.32
CA GLY A 56 0.49 10.88 -3.54
C GLY A 56 -1.04 10.67 -3.54
N SER A 57 -1.62 10.06 -2.51
CA SER A 57 -3.06 9.75 -2.46
C SER A 57 -3.89 10.97 -2.05
N PRO A 58 -4.87 11.40 -2.87
CA PRO A 58 -5.73 12.52 -2.53
C PRO A 58 -6.64 12.20 -1.33
N ALA A 59 -7.10 13.23 -0.63
CA ALA A 59 -8.15 13.10 0.38
C ALA A 59 -9.44 13.80 -0.09
N THR A 60 -10.58 13.17 0.15
CA THR A 60 -11.91 13.73 -0.15
C THR A 60 -12.42 14.67 0.96
N LYS A 61 -11.79 14.63 2.14
CA LYS A 61 -12.08 15.46 3.31
C LYS A 61 -10.81 15.66 4.15
N PRO A 62 -10.78 16.63 5.10
CA PRO A 62 -9.62 16.85 5.95
C PRO A 62 -9.20 15.58 6.71
N LEU A 63 -7.88 15.38 6.89
CA LEU A 63 -7.31 14.19 7.55
C LEU A 63 -7.96 13.88 8.91
N ARG A 64 -8.23 14.90 9.72
CA ARG A 64 -8.86 14.75 11.05
C ARG A 64 -10.31 14.25 11.00
N SER A 65 -10.94 14.27 9.83
CA SER A 65 -12.32 13.83 9.60
C SER A 65 -12.39 12.47 8.89
N LEU A 66 -11.24 11.86 8.57
CA LEU A 66 -11.17 10.50 8.06
C LEU A 66 -11.47 9.50 9.18
N SER A 67 -12.28 8.51 8.86
CA SER A 67 -12.65 7.41 9.74
C SER A 67 -11.84 6.16 9.43
N MET A 68 -11.88 5.16 10.31
CA MET A 68 -11.29 3.85 10.01
C MET A 68 -11.98 3.17 8.83
N ALA A 69 -13.29 3.38 8.63
CA ALA A 69 -14.01 2.82 7.49
C ALA A 69 -13.47 3.38 6.17
N ASP A 70 -13.15 4.68 6.14
CA ASP A 70 -12.50 5.30 4.97
C ASP A 70 -11.18 4.61 4.60
N TYR A 71 -10.37 4.24 5.59
CA TYR A 71 -9.10 3.52 5.34
C TYR A 71 -9.30 2.04 4.98
N VAL A 72 -10.35 1.41 5.50
CA VAL A 72 -10.72 0.04 5.08
C VAL A 72 -11.13 0.03 3.61
N ASP A 73 -11.89 1.03 3.15
CA ASP A 73 -12.25 1.18 1.74
C ASP A 73 -11.00 1.32 0.86
N ASP A 74 -10.00 2.10 1.30
CA ASP A 74 -8.73 2.24 0.56
C ASP A 74 -7.98 0.90 0.43
N ILE A 75 -7.95 0.10 1.50
CA ILE A 75 -7.30 -1.21 1.49
C ILE A 75 -8.06 -2.16 0.56
N ALA A 76 -9.39 -2.13 0.59
CA ALA A 76 -10.24 -2.97 -0.26
C ALA A 76 -10.19 -2.58 -1.75
N GLU A 77 -9.84 -1.34 -2.10
CA GLU A 77 -9.60 -0.93 -3.49
C GLU A 77 -8.34 -1.58 -4.09
N VAL A 78 -7.35 -1.93 -3.26
CA VAL A 78 -6.03 -2.42 -3.71
C VAL A 78 -5.86 -3.94 -3.55
N ALA A 79 -6.52 -4.55 -2.55
CA ALA A 79 -6.45 -5.98 -2.26
C ALA A 79 -7.29 -6.83 -3.23
#